data_AF-A0A194X4X1-F1
#
_entry.id   AF-A0A194X4X1-F1
#
_cell.length_a   1.000
_cell.length_b   1.000
_cell.length_c   1.000
_cell.angle_alpha   90.00
_cell.angle_beta   90.00
_cell.angle_gamma   90.00
#
_symmetry.space_group_name_H-M   'P 1'
#
loop_
_entity.id
_entity.type
_entity.pdbx_description
1 polymer ?
#
loop_
_entity_poly.entity_id
_entity_poly.type
_entity_poly.pdbx_seq_one_letter_code
_entity_poly.pdbx_strand_id
1 'polypeptide(L)'
;MRLLQYNNDGDFSLIEFNESDIPEYAILSHTWEQDNSKEVTYAEVISGTGQNKDGFKKINFCGEQARQDGLPYFWVDTCCINKQNKAELRHSINSIFRWYRNASRYYVYLSDVSTRKRKASDQSSEHNWDLSFREKTGKEEDKAYSLLGIFGVSIVPTYGEGVAKAFDWLWNRFREIQKCMQDLRPTDPRLDKQRIEATKGGLLQEAYRWVIETSDFQQWRTNQHHRLLWIKGDPGKGKTMLLCGIADELQNSLAKSALLSYFFCQATDSRINRATAVLRGLIYLLVDQQPSLVSHVQASYDEAGKALFEDANA
;
A
#
# COMPACT_ATOMS: atom_id res chain seq x y z
N MET A 1 3.99 1.74 20.78
CA MET A 1 3.45 0.64 19.94
C MET A 1 2.11 0.14 20.50
N ARG A 2 1.14 -0.25 19.67
CA ARG A 2 -0.06 -0.96 20.15
C ARG A 2 -0.02 -2.43 19.75
N LEU A 3 -0.44 -3.31 20.64
CA LEU A 3 -0.48 -4.76 20.45
C LEU A 3 -1.90 -5.29 20.68
N LEU A 4 -2.24 -6.38 20.03
CA LEU A 4 -3.43 -7.16 20.30
C LEU A 4 -3.15 -8.17 21.41
N GLN A 5 -4.12 -8.37 22.29
CA GLN A 5 -4.17 -9.45 23.26
C GLN A 5 -5.35 -10.36 22.95
N TYR A 6 -5.12 -11.68 22.95
CA TYR A 6 -6.17 -12.67 22.82
C TYR A 6 -6.89 -12.83 24.16
N ASN A 7 -8.17 -12.49 24.23
CA ASN A 7 -8.98 -12.63 25.44
C ASN A 7 -9.53 -14.07 25.56
N ASN A 8 -9.90 -14.47 26.77
CA ASN A 8 -10.44 -15.81 27.02
C ASN A 8 -11.78 -16.08 26.30
N ASP A 9 -12.50 -15.02 25.93
CA ASP A 9 -13.81 -15.10 25.25
C ASP A 9 -13.70 -15.29 23.73
N GLY A 10 -12.47 -15.40 23.19
CA GLY A 10 -12.22 -15.53 21.74
C GLY A 10 -12.14 -14.20 20.99
N ASP A 11 -12.25 -13.08 21.70
CA ASP A 11 -12.10 -11.73 21.17
C ASP A 11 -10.71 -11.13 21.39
N PHE A 12 -10.42 -10.01 20.72
CA PHE A 12 -9.15 -9.29 20.87
C PHE A 12 -9.33 -7.94 21.56
N SER A 13 -8.37 -7.56 22.37
CA SER A 13 -8.26 -6.21 22.92
C SER A 13 -6.97 -5.54 22.43
N LEU A 14 -7.05 -4.23 22.20
CA LEU A 14 -5.93 -3.41 21.74
C LEU A 14 -5.31 -2.71 22.95
N ILE A 15 -4.02 -2.91 23.17
CA ILE A 15 -3.29 -2.37 24.33
C ILE A 15 -2.12 -1.53 23.83
N GLU A 16 -1.99 -0.32 24.37
CA GLU A 16 -0.93 0.61 24.03
C GLU A 16 0.25 0.52 25.01
N PHE A 17 1.46 0.43 24.45
CA PHE A 17 2.72 0.32 25.17
C PHE A 17 3.69 1.42 24.74
N ASN A 18 4.47 1.91 25.70
CA ASN A 18 5.59 2.81 25.46
C ASN A 18 6.73 2.07 24.73
N GLU A 19 7.51 2.78 23.91
CA GLU A 19 8.61 2.19 23.13
C GLU A 19 9.77 1.63 23.99
N SER A 20 9.84 2.00 25.26
CA SER A 20 10.80 1.48 26.25
C SER A 20 10.36 0.16 26.89
N ASP A 21 9.06 -0.12 26.91
CA ASP A 21 8.44 -1.14 27.77
C ASP A 21 7.49 -2.04 26.97
N ILE A 22 7.91 -2.40 25.76
CA ILE A 22 7.16 -3.32 24.90
C ILE A 22 7.40 -4.75 25.42
N PRO A 23 6.34 -5.51 25.79
CA PRO A 23 6.47 -6.89 26.26
C PRO A 23 6.91 -7.82 25.14
N GLU A 24 7.05 -9.12 25.39
CA GLU A 24 7.23 -10.09 24.31
C GLU A 24 5.95 -10.20 23.46
N TYR A 25 6.10 -10.20 22.14
CA TYR A 25 4.98 -10.30 21.20
C TYR A 25 5.34 -11.08 19.94
N ALA A 26 4.31 -11.60 19.29
CA ALA A 26 4.40 -12.12 17.93
C ALA A 26 4.05 -11.02 16.91
N ILE A 27 4.51 -11.15 15.67
CA ILE A 27 4.13 -10.24 14.58
C ILE A 27 3.59 -11.02 13.38
N LEU A 28 2.55 -10.49 12.72
CA LEU A 28 1.98 -11.08 11.52
C LEU A 28 2.47 -10.35 10.28
N SER A 29 3.19 -11.05 9.41
CA SER A 29 3.30 -10.69 7.99
C SER A 29 2.20 -11.37 7.20
N HIS A 30 1.52 -10.65 6.32
CA HIS A 30 0.39 -11.19 5.57
C HIS A 30 0.21 -10.47 4.24
N THR A 31 -0.46 -11.15 3.31
CA THR A 31 -0.95 -10.53 2.08
C THR A 31 -2.21 -9.73 2.34
N TRP A 32 -2.32 -8.57 1.71
CA TRP A 32 -3.55 -7.77 1.72
C TRP A 32 -4.64 -8.48 0.94
N GLU A 33 -5.88 -8.39 1.44
CA GLU A 33 -7.04 -8.78 0.64
C GLU A 33 -7.12 -7.89 -0.60
N GLN A 34 -7.51 -8.46 -1.76
CA GLN A 34 -7.68 -7.70 -3.01
C GLN A 34 -8.67 -6.53 -2.85
N ASP A 35 -9.56 -6.64 -1.86
CA ASP A 35 -10.47 -5.60 -1.45
C ASP A 35 -10.15 -5.14 -0.03
N ASN A 36 -9.55 -3.95 0.08
CA ASN A 36 -9.20 -3.33 1.36
C ASN A 36 -10.39 -3.13 2.32
N SER A 37 -11.64 -3.09 1.84
CA SER A 37 -12.81 -3.03 2.73
C SER A 37 -13.03 -4.31 3.52
N LYS A 38 -12.43 -5.43 3.08
CA LYS A 38 -12.42 -6.71 3.79
C LYS A 38 -11.33 -6.79 4.87
N GLU A 39 -10.53 -5.74 5.03
CA GLU A 39 -9.55 -5.65 6.08
C GLU A 39 -10.16 -5.15 7.38
N VAL A 40 -9.72 -5.72 8.49
CA VAL A 40 -10.10 -5.24 9.81
C VAL A 40 -9.20 -4.07 10.18
N THR A 41 -9.81 -2.90 10.36
CA THR A 41 -9.11 -1.65 10.68
C THR A 41 -9.00 -1.42 12.18
N TYR A 42 -8.14 -0.48 12.58
CA TYR A 42 -8.04 -0.04 13.98
C TYR A 42 -9.39 0.34 14.58
N ALA A 43 -10.18 1.16 13.87
CA ALA A 43 -11.48 1.61 14.35
C ALA A 43 -12.45 0.44 14.60
N GLU A 44 -12.39 -0.60 13.78
CA GLU A 44 -13.28 -1.75 13.84
C GLU A 44 -12.92 -2.74 14.95
N VAL A 45 -11.64 -2.81 15.33
CA VAL A 45 -11.24 -3.54 16.54
C VAL A 45 -11.74 -2.80 17.78
N ILE A 46 -11.61 -1.47 17.82
CA ILE A 46 -12.10 -0.67 18.95
C ILE A 46 -13.63 -0.74 19.08
N SER A 47 -14.37 -0.74 17.98
CA SER A 47 -15.84 -0.85 17.99
C SER A 47 -16.38 -2.28 18.05
N GLY A 48 -15.52 -3.30 17.92
CA GLY A 48 -15.92 -4.71 17.90
C GLY A 48 -16.71 -5.14 16.64
N THR A 49 -16.63 -4.39 15.53
CA THR A 49 -17.46 -4.61 14.33
C THR A 49 -16.75 -5.35 13.19
N GLY A 50 -15.49 -5.76 13.39
CA GLY A 50 -14.63 -6.36 12.35
C GLY A 50 -14.73 -7.88 12.16
N GLN A 51 -15.43 -8.61 13.05
CA GLN A 51 -15.38 -10.08 13.12
C GLN A 51 -15.84 -10.81 11.84
N ASN A 52 -16.78 -10.21 11.09
CA ASN A 52 -17.34 -10.83 9.89
C ASN A 52 -16.48 -10.64 8.63
N LYS A 53 -15.36 -9.92 8.72
CA LYS A 53 -14.50 -9.62 7.57
C LYS A 53 -13.54 -10.76 7.29
N ASP A 54 -13.18 -10.94 6.02
CA ASP A 54 -12.18 -11.95 5.62
C ASP A 54 -10.83 -11.71 6.32
N GLY A 55 -10.42 -10.45 6.47
CA GLY A 55 -9.21 -10.06 7.20
C GLY A 55 -9.24 -10.38 8.69
N PHE A 56 -10.38 -10.76 9.27
CA PHE A 56 -10.43 -11.24 10.65
C PHE A 56 -9.79 -12.63 10.80
N LYS A 57 -9.88 -13.48 9.75
CA LYS A 57 -9.33 -14.84 9.75
C LYS A 57 -7.83 -14.85 10.03
N LYS A 58 -7.09 -13.91 9.44
CA LYS A 58 -5.64 -13.78 9.64
C LYS A 58 -5.27 -13.24 11.03
N ILE A 59 -6.09 -12.36 11.59
CA ILE A 59 -5.93 -11.86 12.97
C ILE A 59 -6.13 -13.03 13.94
N ASN A 60 -7.21 -13.80 13.74
CA ASN A 60 -7.49 -14.97 14.57
C ASN A 60 -6.41 -16.05 14.44
N PHE A 61 -5.96 -16.34 13.23
CA PHE A 61 -4.81 -17.23 13.01
C PHE A 61 -3.58 -16.77 13.81
N CYS A 62 -3.22 -15.49 13.72
CA CYS A 62 -2.07 -14.95 14.44
C CYS A 62 -2.23 -15.05 15.96
N GLY A 63 -3.41 -14.71 16.48
CA GLY A 63 -3.70 -14.78 17.90
C GLY A 63 -3.70 -16.21 18.43
N GLU A 64 -4.29 -17.16 17.70
CA GLU A 64 -4.25 -18.57 18.06
C GLU A 64 -2.82 -19.13 18.06
N GLN A 65 -2.02 -18.79 17.06
CA GLN A 65 -0.63 -19.24 16.97
C GLN A 65 0.24 -18.61 18.07
N ALA A 66 0.07 -17.30 18.34
CA ALA A 66 0.74 -16.61 19.44
C ALA A 66 0.43 -17.28 20.78
N ARG A 67 -0.84 -17.62 21.01
CA ARG A 67 -1.29 -18.33 22.22
C ARG A 67 -0.66 -19.71 22.35
N GLN A 68 -0.55 -20.47 21.26
CA GLN A 68 0.11 -21.78 21.25
C GLN A 68 1.61 -21.67 21.58
N ASP A 69 2.25 -20.59 21.12
CA ASP A 69 3.66 -20.32 21.38
C ASP A 69 3.91 -19.61 22.73
N GLY A 70 2.87 -19.42 23.55
CA GLY A 70 2.97 -18.81 24.88
C GLY A 70 3.15 -17.28 24.87
N LEU A 71 2.87 -16.61 23.75
CA LEU A 71 2.96 -15.16 23.60
C LEU A 71 1.60 -14.51 23.86
N PRO A 72 1.47 -13.68 24.91
CA PRO A 72 0.19 -13.05 25.26
C PRO A 72 -0.20 -11.92 24.30
N TYR A 73 0.76 -11.38 23.56
CA TYR A 73 0.58 -10.24 22.67
C TYR A 73 1.01 -10.55 21.26
N PHE A 74 0.33 -9.93 20.30
CA PHE A 74 0.72 -10.00 18.89
C PHE A 74 0.41 -8.71 18.16
N TRP A 75 1.02 -8.51 17.00
CA TRP A 75 0.89 -7.30 16.21
C TRP A 75 0.47 -7.60 14.78
N VAL A 76 -0.48 -6.81 14.28
CA VAL A 76 -0.98 -6.85 12.90
C VAL A 76 -1.16 -5.42 12.40
N ASP A 77 -0.50 -5.04 11.30
CA ASP A 77 -0.42 -3.64 10.86
C ASP A 77 -1.78 -3.03 10.49
N THR A 78 -2.72 -3.85 9.99
CA THR A 78 -4.05 -3.41 9.53
C THR A 78 -4.87 -2.78 10.66
N CYS A 79 -4.73 -3.30 11.88
CA CYS A 79 -5.53 -2.89 13.03
C CYS A 79 -4.72 -2.33 14.21
N CYS A 80 -3.41 -2.60 14.30
CA CYS A 80 -2.57 -2.02 15.36
C CYS A 80 -2.15 -0.57 15.06
N ILE A 81 -2.29 -0.12 13.81
CA ILE A 81 -1.98 1.26 13.39
C ILE A 81 -3.28 1.99 13.04
N ASN A 82 -3.50 3.14 13.65
CA ASN A 82 -4.55 4.07 13.23
C ASN A 82 -4.10 4.82 11.97
N LYS A 83 -4.42 4.26 10.80
CA LYS A 83 -4.05 4.84 9.50
C LYS A 83 -4.74 6.19 9.21
N GLN A 84 -5.78 6.56 9.95
CA GLN A 84 -6.42 7.88 9.82
C GLN A 84 -5.60 8.99 10.50
N ASN A 85 -4.78 8.66 11.51
CA ASN A 85 -3.86 9.60 12.14
C ASN A 85 -2.54 9.65 11.35
N LYS A 86 -2.33 10.73 10.59
CA LYS A 86 -1.13 10.90 9.75
C LYS A 86 0.18 10.91 10.53
N ALA A 87 0.19 11.46 11.75
CA ALA A 87 1.37 11.49 12.59
C ALA A 87 1.73 10.08 13.08
N GLU A 88 0.72 9.32 13.50
CA GLU A 88 0.89 7.94 13.92
C GLU A 88 1.29 7.03 12.75
N LEU A 89 0.66 7.19 11.59
CA LEU A 89 1.02 6.43 10.39
C LEU A 89 2.48 6.67 10.00
N ARG A 90 2.93 7.94 10.02
CA ARG A 90 4.33 8.28 9.75
C ARG A 90 5.27 7.66 10.78
N HIS A 91 4.94 7.78 12.08
CA HIS A 91 5.71 7.17 13.16
C HIS A 91 5.81 5.64 13.00
N SER A 92 4.69 5.01 12.67
CA SER A 92 4.59 3.57 12.48
C SER A 92 5.40 3.09 11.29
N ILE A 93 5.36 3.78 10.15
CA ILE A 93 6.21 3.48 8.98
C ILE A 93 7.69 3.54 9.36
N ASN A 94 8.10 4.55 10.15
CA ASN A 94 9.49 4.70 10.59
C ASN A 94 9.89 3.69 11.68
N SER A 95 8.92 3.13 12.40
CA SER A 95 9.15 2.22 13.54
C SER A 95 8.92 0.75 13.21
N ILE A 96 8.24 0.44 12.09
CA ILE A 96 7.80 -0.90 11.73
C ILE A 96 8.98 -1.87 11.70
N PHE A 97 10.13 -1.43 11.20
CA PHE A 97 11.34 -2.25 11.18
C PHE A 97 11.79 -2.64 12.58
N ARG A 98 11.84 -1.68 13.52
CA ARG A 98 12.19 -1.94 14.91
C ARG A 98 11.19 -2.92 15.54
N TRP A 99 9.91 -2.77 15.22
CA TRP A 99 8.86 -3.67 15.69
C TRP A 99 8.97 -5.08 15.09
N TYR A 100 9.34 -5.21 13.83
CA TYR A 100 9.68 -6.53 13.29
C TYR A 100 10.91 -7.06 14.00
N ARG A 101 12.06 -6.38 13.95
CA ARG A 101 13.33 -6.83 14.57
C ARG A 101 13.19 -7.33 16.02
N ASN A 102 12.36 -6.66 16.82
CA ASN A 102 12.19 -6.95 18.25
C ASN A 102 11.11 -7.99 18.55
N ALA A 103 10.34 -8.47 17.57
CA ALA A 103 9.32 -9.49 17.80
C ALA A 103 9.95 -10.85 18.17
N SER A 104 9.32 -11.55 19.12
CA SER A 104 9.74 -12.88 19.60
C SER A 104 9.42 -14.00 18.60
N ARG A 105 8.30 -13.85 17.89
CA ARG A 105 7.84 -14.78 16.84
C ARG A 105 7.25 -14.01 15.66
N TYR A 106 7.30 -14.64 14.50
CA TYR A 106 6.83 -14.07 13.23
C TYR A 106 5.97 -15.13 12.56
N TYR A 107 4.74 -14.77 12.27
CA TYR A 107 3.83 -15.62 11.51
C TYR A 107 3.63 -15.03 10.14
N VAL A 108 3.56 -15.90 9.14
CA VAL A 108 3.29 -15.52 7.75
C VAL A 108 1.96 -16.14 7.36
N TYR A 109 1.02 -15.30 6.92
CA TYR A 109 -0.29 -15.74 6.44
C TYR A 109 -0.42 -15.42 4.94
N LEU A 110 -0.48 -16.48 4.12
CA LEU A 110 -0.64 -16.40 2.67
C LEU A 110 -2.01 -16.94 2.30
N SER A 111 -2.95 -16.05 1.95
CA SER A 111 -4.34 -16.42 1.68
C SER A 111 -4.55 -17.22 0.38
N ASP A 112 -3.57 -17.17 -0.54
CA ASP A 112 -3.57 -17.82 -1.85
C ASP A 112 -2.90 -19.21 -1.86
N VAL A 113 -2.31 -19.65 -0.75
CA VAL A 113 -1.64 -20.95 -0.63
C VAL A 113 -2.56 -21.94 0.09
N SER A 114 -3.14 -22.89 -0.64
CA SER A 114 -4.01 -23.94 -0.06
C SER A 114 -3.24 -25.22 0.30
N THR A 115 -3.38 -25.69 1.54
CA THR A 115 -2.87 -27.00 1.98
C THR A 115 -3.94 -28.08 1.79
N ARG A 116 -3.71 -29.10 0.95
CA ARG A 116 -4.63 -30.26 0.83
C ARG A 116 -4.68 -31.04 2.16
N LYS A 117 -5.89 -31.28 2.70
CA LYS A 117 -6.11 -32.14 3.88
C LYS A 117 -5.84 -33.62 3.53
N ARG A 118 -5.05 -34.33 4.35
CA ARG A 118 -4.71 -35.77 4.22
C ARG A 118 -5.91 -36.69 4.51
N LYS A 119 -6.04 -37.81 3.76
CA LYS A 119 -6.85 -38.99 4.12
C LYS A 119 -5.97 -40.02 4.85
N ALA A 120 -6.57 -40.78 5.77
CA ALA A 120 -5.88 -41.62 6.76
C ALA A 120 -5.30 -42.96 6.26
N SER A 121 -5.13 -43.18 4.96
CA SER A 121 -4.86 -44.53 4.41
C SER A 121 -3.64 -44.71 3.50
N ASP A 122 -2.83 -43.70 3.22
CA ASP A 122 -1.72 -43.84 2.26
C ASP A 122 -0.35 -44.00 2.94
N GLN A 123 0.11 -45.25 2.98
CA GLN A 123 1.49 -45.66 3.27
C GLN A 123 2.27 -45.83 1.96
N SER A 124 2.56 -44.73 1.27
CA SER A 124 3.65 -44.65 0.29
C SER A 124 4.14 -43.20 0.19
N SER A 125 5.45 -43.07 0.22
CA SER A 125 6.19 -41.92 0.71
C SER A 125 6.62 -40.98 -0.41
N GLU A 126 5.85 -39.91 -0.62
CA GLU A 126 6.35 -38.62 -1.16
C GLU A 126 5.42 -37.48 -0.69
N HIS A 127 5.96 -36.57 0.12
CA HIS A 127 5.22 -35.53 0.87
C HIS A 127 5.41 -34.14 0.20
N ASN A 128 4.36 -33.56 -0.38
CA ASN A 128 4.47 -32.45 -1.37
C ASN A 128 4.25 -31.01 -0.83
N TRP A 129 4.03 -30.81 0.47
CA TRP A 129 4.15 -29.49 1.13
C TRP A 129 5.27 -29.49 2.19
N ASP A 130 5.77 -30.68 2.47
CA ASP A 130 6.54 -31.07 3.65
C ASP A 130 8.05 -30.98 3.39
N LEU A 131 8.45 -30.23 2.35
CA LEU A 131 9.82 -30.13 1.82
C LEU A 131 10.41 -28.72 1.78
N SER A 132 9.64 -27.73 1.36
CA SER A 132 10.21 -26.43 0.95
C SER A 132 10.01 -25.33 1.98
N PHE A 133 8.98 -25.43 2.81
CA PHE A 133 8.89 -24.64 4.04
C PHE A 133 9.78 -25.22 5.17
N ARG A 134 10.18 -26.49 4.99
CA ARG A 134 10.70 -27.44 5.99
C ARG A 134 11.40 -26.80 7.19
N GLU A 135 10.77 -26.94 8.35
CA GLU A 135 11.42 -27.10 9.65
C GLU A 135 12.35 -26.00 10.19
N LYS A 136 12.69 -24.94 9.44
CA LYS A 136 13.56 -23.85 9.91
C LYS A 136 13.25 -22.51 9.23
N THR A 137 12.24 -21.79 9.68
CA THR A 137 12.46 -20.34 9.85
C THR A 137 13.40 -20.20 11.05
N GLY A 138 14.69 -20.23 10.73
CA GLY A 138 15.78 -20.16 11.71
C GLY A 138 17.03 -19.51 11.11
N LYS A 139 16.88 -18.80 9.99
CA LYS A 139 17.88 -17.85 9.54
C LYS A 139 17.39 -16.48 9.95
N GLU A 140 18.20 -15.79 10.74
CA GLU A 140 17.79 -14.54 11.35
C GLU A 140 17.43 -13.48 10.29
N GLU A 141 17.95 -13.61 9.06
CA GLU A 141 17.72 -12.76 7.90
C GLU A 141 16.31 -12.82 7.31
N ASP A 142 15.56 -13.91 7.53
CA ASP A 142 14.16 -14.02 7.06
C ASP A 142 13.25 -12.94 7.68
N LYS A 143 13.66 -12.39 8.83
CA LYS A 143 13.04 -11.23 9.47
C LYS A 143 13.04 -10.00 8.55
N ALA A 144 14.07 -9.84 7.72
CA ALA A 144 14.15 -8.75 6.74
C ALA A 144 13.46 -9.12 5.43
N TYR A 145 13.66 -10.34 4.92
CA TYR A 145 13.13 -10.70 3.60
C TYR A 145 11.60 -10.87 3.58
N SER A 146 10.98 -11.22 4.71
CA SER A 146 9.51 -11.22 4.85
C SER A 146 8.88 -9.83 4.72
N LEU A 147 9.67 -8.75 4.81
CA LEU A 147 9.23 -7.37 4.65
C LEU A 147 9.33 -6.85 3.21
N LEU A 148 9.91 -7.62 2.28
CA LEU A 148 10.09 -7.19 0.90
C LEU A 148 8.76 -6.84 0.23
N GLY A 149 7.75 -7.70 0.38
CA GLY A 149 6.40 -7.44 -0.12
C GLY A 149 5.73 -6.24 0.53
N ILE A 150 5.96 -6.02 1.83
CA ILE A 150 5.39 -4.89 2.58
C ILE A 150 5.98 -3.56 2.12
N PHE A 151 7.29 -3.52 1.87
CA PHE A 151 7.97 -2.31 1.43
C PHE A 151 7.99 -2.13 -0.10
N GLY A 152 7.43 -3.08 -0.86
CA GLY A 152 7.50 -3.06 -2.33
C GLY A 152 8.94 -3.13 -2.86
N VAL A 153 9.82 -3.76 -2.09
CA VAL A 153 11.26 -3.85 -2.38
C VAL A 153 11.56 -5.24 -2.98
N SER A 154 12.39 -5.28 -4.01
CA SER A 154 12.97 -6.52 -4.53
C SER A 154 14.47 -6.51 -4.29
N ILE A 155 14.95 -7.43 -3.45
CA ILE A 155 16.38 -7.74 -3.26
C ILE A 155 16.58 -9.25 -3.37
N VAL A 156 17.76 -9.67 -3.81
CA VAL A 156 18.13 -11.09 -3.83
C VAL A 156 18.52 -11.49 -2.39
N PRO A 157 17.83 -12.47 -1.77
CA PRO A 157 18.17 -12.92 -0.43
C PRO A 157 19.61 -13.47 -0.37
N THR A 158 20.40 -12.95 0.57
CA THR A 158 21.80 -13.34 0.81
C THR A 158 21.93 -13.92 2.20
N TYR A 159 21.73 -15.24 2.32
CA TYR A 159 21.77 -15.92 3.62
C TYR A 159 23.20 -16.08 4.16
N GLY A 160 23.39 -15.88 5.47
CA GLY A 160 24.69 -16.02 6.15
C GLY A 160 25.40 -14.69 6.40
N GLU A 161 24.81 -13.57 6.00
CA GLU A 161 25.31 -12.21 6.27
C GLU A 161 24.91 -11.68 7.67
N GLY A 162 23.94 -12.33 8.30
CA GLY A 162 23.36 -11.94 9.58
C GLY A 162 22.20 -10.96 9.42
N VAL A 163 21.25 -11.03 10.36
CA VAL A 163 19.99 -10.27 10.33
C VAL A 163 20.19 -8.75 10.20
N ALA A 164 21.19 -8.20 10.88
CA ALA A 164 21.46 -6.77 10.83
C ALA A 164 21.79 -6.31 9.41
N LYS A 165 22.63 -7.06 8.69
CA LYS A 165 22.96 -6.74 7.30
C LYS A 165 21.76 -6.91 6.38
N ALA A 166 20.99 -7.99 6.53
CA ALA A 166 19.79 -8.19 5.73
C ALA A 166 18.78 -7.03 5.87
N PHE A 167 18.66 -6.47 7.08
CA PHE A 167 17.86 -5.28 7.32
C PHE A 167 18.48 -3.99 6.79
N ASP A 168 19.81 -3.82 6.87
CA ASP A 168 20.50 -2.69 6.25
C ASP A 168 20.27 -2.69 4.73
N TRP A 169 20.36 -3.83 4.06
CA TRP A 169 20.05 -3.99 2.64
C TRP A 169 18.61 -3.58 2.31
N LEU A 170 17.65 -4.13 3.05
CA LEU A 170 16.23 -3.79 2.89
C LEU A 170 16.01 -2.28 3.04
N TRP A 171 16.60 -1.67 4.06
CA TRP A 171 16.40 -0.27 4.39
C TRP A 171 17.07 0.67 3.39
N ASN A 172 18.28 0.33 2.94
CA ASN A 172 18.96 1.05 1.87
C ASN A 172 18.13 1.01 0.59
N ARG A 173 17.63 -0.18 0.21
CA ARG A 173 16.81 -0.30 -1.00
C ARG A 173 15.46 0.42 -0.88
N PHE A 174 14.82 0.36 0.28
CA PHE A 174 13.60 1.14 0.55
C PHE A 174 13.87 2.65 0.44
N ARG A 175 14.96 3.14 1.04
CA ARG A 175 15.36 4.55 0.97
C ARG A 175 15.66 5.00 -0.45
N GLU A 176 16.32 4.18 -1.25
CA GLU A 176 16.58 4.43 -2.67
C GLU A 176 15.27 4.59 -3.44
N ILE A 177 14.32 3.68 -3.24
CA ILE A 177 12.99 3.76 -3.86
C ILE A 177 12.26 5.02 -3.41
N GLN A 178 12.28 5.35 -2.12
CA GLN A 178 11.66 6.58 -1.63
C GLN A 178 12.30 7.83 -2.22
N LYS A 179 13.62 7.84 -2.38
CA LYS A 179 14.35 8.94 -3.01
C LYS A 179 14.00 9.06 -4.49
N CYS A 180 13.95 7.95 -5.21
CA CYS A 180 13.48 7.89 -6.60
C CYS A 180 12.07 8.46 -6.73
N MET A 181 11.14 8.07 -5.85
CA MET A 181 9.77 8.58 -5.86
C MET A 181 9.69 10.07 -5.51
N GLN A 182 10.55 10.56 -4.62
CA GLN A 182 10.66 12.00 -4.32
C GLN A 182 11.18 12.79 -5.51
N ASP A 183 12.24 12.31 -6.15
CA ASP A 183 12.82 12.95 -7.33
C ASP A 183 11.89 12.82 -8.54
N LEU A 184 11.14 11.73 -8.68
CA LEU A 184 10.14 11.55 -9.74
C LEU A 184 9.02 12.58 -9.60
N ARG A 185 8.63 12.96 -8.38
CA ARG A 185 7.47 13.80 -8.06
C ARG A 185 7.80 15.31 -8.09
N PRO A 186 7.58 16.04 -9.20
CA PRO A 186 7.68 17.51 -9.18
C PRO A 186 6.58 18.15 -8.32
N THR A 187 5.40 17.52 -8.31
CA THR A 187 4.22 17.87 -7.51
C THR A 187 3.35 16.62 -7.34
N ASP A 188 2.39 16.63 -6.40
CA ASP A 188 1.36 15.60 -6.31
C ASP A 188 0.06 16.10 -6.93
N PRO A 189 -0.37 15.52 -8.07
CA PRO A 189 -1.56 15.99 -8.75
C PRO A 189 -2.83 15.93 -7.90
N ARG A 190 -2.90 15.06 -6.88
CA ARG A 190 -4.03 14.99 -5.93
C ARG A 190 -4.07 16.22 -5.03
N LEU A 191 -2.90 16.66 -4.53
CA LEU A 191 -2.79 17.88 -3.74
C LEU A 191 -3.02 19.12 -4.59
N ASP A 192 -2.59 19.10 -5.85
CA ASP A 192 -2.90 20.18 -6.79
C ASP A 192 -4.40 20.28 -7.07
N LYS A 193 -5.09 19.16 -7.28
CA LYS A 193 -6.55 19.11 -7.40
C LYS A 193 -7.23 19.72 -6.16
N GLN A 194 -6.86 19.28 -4.96
CA GLN A 194 -7.39 19.82 -3.70
C GLN A 194 -7.15 21.33 -3.56
N ARG A 195 -5.95 21.80 -3.90
CA ARG A 195 -5.60 23.22 -3.88
C ARG A 195 -6.42 24.02 -4.91
N ILE A 196 -6.60 23.50 -6.13
CA ILE A 196 -7.40 24.12 -7.19
C ILE A 196 -8.85 24.27 -6.72
N GLU A 197 -9.42 23.23 -6.13
CA GLU A 197 -10.78 23.24 -5.59
C GLU A 197 -10.92 24.27 -4.48
N ALA A 198 -10.05 24.23 -3.48
CA ALA A 198 -10.08 25.17 -2.36
C ALA A 198 -9.97 26.63 -2.82
N THR A 199 -9.04 26.92 -3.74
CA THR A 199 -8.81 28.29 -4.26
C THR A 199 -10.01 28.80 -5.08
N LYS A 200 -10.82 27.90 -5.65
CA LYS A 200 -11.98 28.24 -6.48
C LYS A 200 -13.32 28.15 -5.73
N GLY A 201 -13.29 28.06 -4.40
CA GLY A 201 -14.49 28.04 -3.56
C GLY A 201 -15.13 26.66 -3.37
N GLY A 202 -14.39 25.59 -3.67
CA GLY A 202 -14.85 24.21 -3.60
C GLY A 202 -15.43 23.69 -4.92
N LEU A 203 -15.64 22.38 -4.99
CA LEU A 203 -16.26 21.72 -6.14
C LEU A 203 -17.76 21.57 -5.89
N LEU A 204 -18.58 22.20 -6.74
CA LEU A 204 -20.03 22.01 -6.74
C LEU A 204 -20.38 20.79 -7.60
N GLN A 205 -21.20 19.89 -7.05
CA GLN A 205 -21.54 18.64 -7.73
C GLN A 205 -22.35 18.89 -9.02
N GLU A 206 -23.21 19.90 -9.00
CA GLU A 206 -24.03 20.30 -10.14
C GLU A 206 -23.18 20.84 -11.30
N ALA A 207 -21.94 21.30 -11.04
CA ALA A 207 -21.07 21.87 -12.07
C ALA A 207 -20.58 20.84 -13.09
N TYR A 208 -20.54 19.56 -12.73
CA TYR A 208 -20.05 18.49 -13.58
C TYR A 208 -21.03 17.34 -13.81
N ARG A 209 -22.04 17.16 -12.94
CA ARG A 209 -23.00 16.05 -13.04
C ARG A 209 -23.66 15.96 -14.42
N TRP A 210 -24.06 17.10 -14.98
CA TRP A 210 -24.72 17.16 -16.28
C TRP A 210 -23.86 16.59 -17.42
N VAL A 211 -22.52 16.67 -17.33
CA VAL A 211 -21.63 16.13 -18.37
C VAL A 211 -21.66 14.61 -18.38
N ILE A 212 -21.78 13.97 -17.21
CA ILE A 212 -21.80 12.51 -17.08
C ILE A 212 -23.02 11.91 -17.77
N GLU A 213 -24.12 12.67 -17.83
CA GLU A 213 -25.37 12.29 -18.48
C GLU A 213 -25.36 12.47 -20.01
N THR A 214 -24.37 13.16 -20.57
CA THR A 214 -24.29 13.38 -22.02
C THR A 214 -23.95 12.09 -22.77
N SER A 215 -24.51 11.93 -23.97
CA SER A 215 -24.20 10.81 -24.86
C SER A 215 -22.72 10.72 -25.19
N ASP A 216 -22.05 11.87 -25.36
CA ASP A 216 -20.64 11.94 -25.74
C ASP A 216 -19.74 11.40 -24.63
N PHE A 217 -20.01 11.76 -23.37
CA PHE A 217 -19.27 11.24 -22.22
C PHE A 217 -19.50 9.74 -22.04
N GLN A 218 -20.75 9.26 -22.16
CA GLN A 218 -21.08 7.85 -22.03
C GLN A 218 -20.41 7.01 -23.14
N GLN A 219 -20.41 7.51 -24.38
CA GLN A 219 -19.71 6.86 -25.48
C GLN A 219 -18.21 6.84 -25.25
N TRP A 220 -17.58 7.95 -24.84
CA TRP A 220 -16.16 7.99 -24.51
C TRP A 220 -15.79 6.98 -23.41
N ARG A 221 -16.66 6.85 -22.40
CA ARG A 221 -16.44 5.96 -21.26
C ARG A 221 -16.55 4.48 -21.61
N THR A 222 -17.43 4.11 -22.54
CA THR A 222 -17.78 2.70 -22.82
C THR A 222 -17.21 2.16 -24.12
N ASN A 223 -16.91 3.03 -25.09
CA ASN A 223 -16.48 2.63 -26.42
C ASN A 223 -14.96 2.43 -26.49
N GLN A 224 -14.52 1.29 -27.02
CA GLN A 224 -13.09 0.99 -27.19
C GLN A 224 -12.39 1.84 -28.28
N HIS A 225 -13.16 2.44 -29.19
CA HIS A 225 -12.67 3.21 -30.33
C HIS A 225 -12.55 4.73 -30.06
N HIS A 226 -13.25 5.27 -29.06
CA HIS A 226 -13.22 6.70 -28.72
C HIS A 226 -12.55 6.91 -27.36
N ARG A 227 -11.22 7.07 -27.35
CA ARG A 227 -10.43 7.18 -26.11
C ARG A 227 -10.09 8.61 -25.70
N LEU A 228 -10.43 9.60 -26.52
CA LEU A 228 -10.12 11.01 -26.29
C LEU A 228 -11.40 11.80 -26.04
N LEU A 229 -11.49 12.43 -24.87
CA LEU A 229 -12.54 13.41 -24.55
C LEU A 229 -11.93 14.81 -24.58
N TRP A 230 -12.42 15.66 -25.48
CA TRP A 230 -11.94 17.04 -25.62
C TRP A 230 -12.98 18.04 -25.11
N ILE A 231 -12.66 18.75 -24.03
CA ILE A 231 -13.54 19.78 -23.45
C ILE A 231 -13.07 21.16 -23.88
N LYS A 232 -13.86 21.81 -24.74
CA LYS A 232 -13.60 23.18 -25.23
C LYS A 232 -14.52 24.20 -24.55
N GLY A 233 -13.98 25.38 -24.28
CA GLY A 233 -14.76 26.51 -23.76
C GLY A 233 -13.87 27.72 -23.49
N ASP A 234 -14.47 28.90 -23.36
CA ASP A 234 -13.74 30.15 -23.16
C ASP A 234 -13.06 30.21 -21.78
N PRO A 235 -12.06 31.08 -21.59
CA PRO A 235 -11.50 31.38 -20.28
C PRO A 235 -12.61 31.71 -19.26
N GLY A 236 -12.46 31.24 -18.02
CA GLY A 236 -13.44 31.49 -16.95
C GLY A 236 -14.70 30.61 -16.95
N LYS A 237 -14.94 29.77 -17.97
CA LYS A 237 -16.15 28.91 -18.07
C LYS A 237 -16.13 27.64 -17.20
N GLY A 238 -15.28 27.58 -16.16
CA GLY A 238 -15.28 26.45 -15.22
C GLY A 238 -14.66 25.12 -15.69
N LYS A 239 -14.03 25.06 -16.88
CA LYS A 239 -13.44 23.82 -17.44
C LYS A 239 -12.58 23.01 -16.45
N THR A 240 -11.72 23.68 -15.69
CA THR A 240 -10.86 23.00 -14.70
C THR A 240 -11.68 22.35 -13.60
N MET A 241 -12.73 23.03 -13.11
CA MET A 241 -13.60 22.49 -12.07
C MET A 241 -14.42 21.32 -12.60
N LEU A 242 -14.86 21.41 -13.86
CA LEU A 242 -15.50 20.30 -14.56
C LEU A 242 -14.59 19.07 -14.63
N LEU A 243 -13.30 19.25 -14.98
CA LEU A 243 -12.33 18.16 -15.00
C LEU A 243 -12.05 17.59 -13.59
N CYS A 244 -12.02 18.42 -12.53
CA CYS A 244 -11.92 17.93 -11.15
C CYS A 244 -13.09 16.99 -10.82
N GLY A 245 -14.32 17.37 -11.17
CA GLY A 245 -15.50 16.54 -10.94
C GLY A 245 -15.54 15.26 -11.76
N ILE A 246 -15.09 15.30 -13.01
CA ILE A 246 -14.92 14.09 -13.82
C ILE A 246 -13.88 13.16 -13.18
N ALA A 247 -12.77 13.70 -12.66
CA ALA A 247 -11.77 12.89 -11.97
C ALA A 247 -12.34 12.21 -10.71
N ASP A 248 -13.16 12.90 -9.92
CA ASP A 248 -13.85 12.29 -8.76
C ASP A 248 -14.84 11.22 -9.18
N GLU A 249 -15.63 11.47 -10.22
CA GLU A 249 -16.56 10.49 -10.76
C GLU A 249 -15.83 9.23 -11.21
N LEU A 250 -14.75 9.37 -11.98
CA LEU A 250 -13.93 8.24 -12.42
C LEU A 250 -13.32 7.51 -11.24
N GLN A 251 -12.76 8.22 -10.26
CA GLN A 251 -12.17 7.61 -9.08
C GLN A 251 -13.17 6.75 -8.29
N ASN A 252 -14.43 7.17 -8.21
CA ASN A 252 -15.48 6.47 -7.47
C ASN A 252 -16.12 5.31 -8.26
N SER A 253 -16.06 5.35 -9.59
CA SER A 253 -16.79 4.44 -10.47
C SER A 253 -15.89 3.43 -11.20
N LEU A 254 -14.58 3.60 -11.14
CA LEU A 254 -13.61 2.64 -11.67
C LEU A 254 -13.59 1.37 -10.82
N ALA A 255 -13.38 0.23 -11.48
CA ALA A 255 -13.16 -1.04 -10.78
C ALA A 255 -11.91 -0.96 -9.89
N LYS A 256 -11.86 -1.74 -8.81
CA LYS A 256 -10.72 -1.74 -7.86
C LYS A 256 -9.36 -2.04 -8.53
N SER A 257 -9.37 -2.70 -9.69
CA SER A 257 -8.18 -3.02 -10.49
C SER A 257 -7.77 -1.93 -11.49
N ALA A 258 -8.58 -0.89 -11.68
CA ALA A 258 -8.28 0.16 -12.64
C ALA A 258 -7.54 1.33 -11.98
N LEU A 259 -6.48 1.80 -12.64
CA LEU A 259 -5.67 2.93 -12.17
C LEU A 259 -6.15 4.22 -12.82
N LEU A 260 -6.22 5.30 -12.06
CA LEU A 260 -6.58 6.62 -12.56
C LEU A 260 -5.39 7.57 -12.41
N SER A 261 -4.89 8.09 -13.53
CA SER A 261 -3.82 9.08 -13.52
C SER A 261 -4.29 10.37 -14.20
N TYR A 262 -4.00 11.50 -13.57
CA TYR A 262 -4.36 12.82 -14.06
C TYR A 262 -3.31 13.87 -13.67
N PHE A 263 -3.29 14.97 -14.40
CA PHE A 263 -2.41 16.09 -14.14
C PHE A 263 -3.09 17.40 -14.51
N PHE A 264 -2.89 18.44 -13.69
CA PHE A 264 -3.46 19.77 -13.92
C PHE A 264 -2.35 20.77 -14.25
N CYS A 265 -2.24 21.16 -15.52
CA CYS A 265 -1.37 22.27 -15.92
C CYS A 265 -1.95 23.60 -15.42
N GLN A 266 -1.11 24.46 -14.86
CA GLN A 266 -1.50 25.80 -14.43
C GLN A 266 -0.62 26.83 -15.10
N ALA A 267 -1.18 27.64 -16.02
CA ALA A 267 -0.44 28.62 -16.81
C ALA A 267 0.48 29.55 -15.99
N THR A 268 0.14 29.83 -14.74
CA THR A 268 0.91 30.69 -13.83
C THR A 268 2.09 30.01 -13.13
N ASP A 269 2.20 28.68 -13.20
CA ASP A 269 3.27 27.91 -12.54
C ASP A 269 4.15 27.21 -13.59
N SER A 270 5.32 27.80 -13.85
CA SER A 270 6.27 27.30 -14.85
C SER A 270 6.84 25.92 -14.53
N ARG A 271 6.73 25.45 -13.28
CA ARG A 271 7.21 24.12 -12.86
C ARG A 271 6.32 22.99 -13.38
N ILE A 272 5.04 23.28 -13.62
CA ILE A 272 4.01 22.28 -13.98
C ILE A 272 3.42 22.50 -15.38
N ASN A 273 4.10 23.27 -16.23
CA ASN A 273 3.69 23.53 -17.63
C ASN A 273 4.66 22.92 -18.67
N ARG A 274 5.54 22.00 -18.25
CA ARG A 274 6.45 21.29 -19.15
C ARG A 274 5.95 19.87 -19.38
N ALA A 275 6.18 19.34 -20.58
CA ALA A 275 5.81 17.96 -20.92
C ALA A 275 6.43 16.94 -19.93
N THR A 276 7.67 17.17 -19.51
CA THR A 276 8.38 16.35 -18.52
C THR A 276 7.67 16.34 -17.17
N ALA A 277 7.20 17.50 -16.68
CA ALA A 277 6.45 17.59 -15.42
C ALA A 277 5.11 16.86 -15.49
N VAL A 278 4.42 16.94 -16.63
CA VAL A 278 3.16 16.22 -16.88
C VAL A 278 3.41 14.71 -16.84
N LEU A 279 4.37 14.21 -17.62
CA LEU A 279 4.69 12.78 -17.67
C LEU A 279 5.14 12.26 -16.30
N ARG A 280 6.02 12.98 -15.60
CA ARG A 280 6.47 12.66 -14.25
C ARG A 280 5.31 12.57 -13.25
N GLY A 281 4.40 13.54 -13.27
CA GLY A 281 3.20 13.51 -12.41
C GLY A 281 2.26 12.35 -12.74
N LEU A 282 2.09 12.02 -14.02
CA LEU A 282 1.26 10.88 -14.43
C LEU A 282 1.86 9.53 -14.02
N ILE A 283 3.17 9.34 -14.24
CA ILE A 283 3.90 8.13 -13.83
C ILE A 283 3.91 8.00 -12.31
N TYR A 284 4.15 9.10 -11.58
CA TYR A 284 4.12 9.12 -10.13
C TYR A 284 2.80 8.57 -9.58
N LEU A 285 1.65 9.02 -10.11
CA LEU A 285 0.35 8.51 -9.67
C LEU A 285 0.14 7.03 -9.98
N LEU A 286 0.63 6.55 -11.13
CA LEU A 286 0.52 5.14 -11.50
C LEU A 286 1.35 4.25 -10.56
N VAL A 287 2.58 4.66 -10.27
CA VAL A 287 3.47 3.92 -9.37
C VAL A 287 2.99 3.99 -7.92
N ASP A 288 2.44 5.12 -7.48
CA ASP A 288 1.87 5.28 -6.14
C ASP A 288 0.62 4.39 -5.93
N GLN A 289 -0.21 4.23 -6.97
CA GLN A 289 -1.38 3.32 -6.93
C GLN A 289 -1.00 1.85 -7.13
N GLN A 290 0.05 1.56 -7.90
CA GLN A 290 0.55 0.21 -8.12
C GLN A 290 2.07 0.15 -7.88
N PRO A 291 2.50 -0.08 -6.62
CA PRO A 291 3.90 -0.06 -6.24
C PRO A 291 4.81 -1.01 -7.01
N SER A 292 4.29 -2.12 -7.57
CA SER A 292 5.08 -3.04 -8.39
C SER A 292 5.69 -2.38 -9.63
N LEU A 293 5.09 -1.30 -10.12
CA LEU A 293 5.59 -0.54 -11.27
C LEU A 293 6.85 0.26 -10.96
N VAL A 294 7.20 0.45 -9.69
CA VAL A 294 8.38 1.24 -9.29
C VAL A 294 9.66 0.65 -9.86
N SER A 295 9.72 -0.67 -10.03
CA SER A 295 10.86 -1.38 -10.61
C SER A 295 11.23 -0.87 -12.01
N HIS A 296 10.25 -0.46 -12.81
CA HIS A 296 10.48 0.07 -14.16
C HIS A 296 11.10 1.46 -14.17
N VAL A 297 10.80 2.28 -13.15
CA VAL A 297 11.41 3.60 -13.01
C VAL A 297 12.76 3.49 -12.30
N GLN A 298 12.84 2.61 -11.30
CA GLN A 298 14.01 2.41 -10.47
C GLN A 298 15.20 1.88 -11.27
N ALA A 299 14.98 0.99 -12.25
CA ALA A 299 16.07 0.45 -13.07
C ALA A 299 16.88 1.58 -13.76
N SER A 300 16.19 2.53 -14.40
CA SER A 300 16.86 3.68 -15.03
C SER A 300 17.39 4.69 -14.01
N TYR A 301 16.71 4.85 -12.87
CA TYR A 301 17.12 5.77 -11.80
C TYR A 301 18.36 5.26 -11.05
N ASP A 302 18.55 3.95 -10.92
CA ASP A 302 19.74 3.36 -10.29
C ASP A 302 21.03 3.73 -11.08
N GLU A 303 20.93 3.94 -12.39
CA GLU A 303 22.05 4.34 -13.26
C GLU A 303 22.25 5.87 -13.30
N ALA A 304 21.19 6.64 -13.55
CA ALA A 304 21.27 8.07 -13.80
C ALA A 304 21.01 8.95 -12.56
N GLY A 305 20.44 8.38 -11.50
CA GLY A 305 19.98 9.10 -10.32
C GLY A 305 19.01 10.23 -10.68
N LYS A 306 19.13 11.35 -9.96
CA LYS A 306 18.28 12.54 -10.15
C LYS A 306 18.39 13.15 -11.56
N ALA A 307 19.52 12.95 -12.25
CA ALA A 307 19.73 13.48 -13.60
C ALA A 307 18.72 12.92 -14.60
N LEU A 308 18.21 11.70 -14.37
CA LEU A 308 17.15 11.06 -15.16
C LEU A 308 15.94 11.98 -15.40
N PHE A 309 15.65 12.89 -14.47
CA PHE A 309 14.46 13.74 -14.51
C PHE A 309 14.75 15.21 -14.79
N GLU A 310 16.02 15.60 -14.88
CA GLU A 310 16.46 16.99 -14.85
C GLU A 310 17.43 17.38 -15.97
N ASP A 311 18.07 16.41 -16.63
CA ASP A 311 19.05 16.69 -17.68
C ASP A 311 18.39 17.13 -19.00
N ALA A 312 19.21 17.47 -19.99
CA ALA A 312 18.75 17.93 -21.29
C ALA A 312 18.05 16.84 -22.13
N ASN A 313 18.17 15.58 -21.73
CA ASN A 313 17.61 14.41 -22.39
C ASN A 313 16.39 13.83 -21.65
N ALA A 314 15.96 14.48 -20.55
CA ALA A 314 14.79 14.09 -19.74
C ALA A 314 13.44 14.48 -20.35
#